data_AF-A0A6V6YQE9-F1
#
_entry.id   AF-A0A6V6YQE9-F1
#
_cell.length_a   1.000
_cell.length_b   1.000
_cell.length_c   1.000
_cell.angle_alpha   90.00
_cell.angle_beta   90.00
_cell.angle_gamma   90.00
#
_symmetry.space_group_name_H-M   'P 1'
#
loop_
_entity.id
_entity.type
_entity.pdbx_description
1 polymer ?
#
loop_
_entity_poly.entity_id
_entity_poly.type
_entity_poly.pdbx_seq_one_letter_code
_entity_poly.pdbx_strand_id
1 'polypeptide(L)'
;MKNLFVIFLCGAFLLGCKPHLINQKIEKKKQGVWIEEYSEDSTHYKSYEYYKDDQPVKKWKSYINGKIYKTEKYKNGICTVKYYHQNRKLQSKGKTKVETDSIETHWFYFGDWKFYSDKGKLTEIRKYNKGNLVSEQNLE
;
A
#
# COMPACT_ATOMS: atom_id res chain seq x y z
N MET A 1 28.04 -47.54 -4.86
CA MET A 1 27.20 -46.90 -5.92
C MET A 1 25.82 -46.45 -5.44
N LYS A 2 25.26 -46.99 -4.34
CA LYS A 2 23.94 -46.62 -3.82
C LYS A 2 23.88 -45.22 -3.15
N ASN A 3 25.02 -44.71 -2.67
CA ASN A 3 25.11 -43.43 -1.96
C ASN A 3 25.26 -42.19 -2.88
N LEU A 4 25.64 -42.37 -4.16
CA LEU A 4 25.72 -41.25 -5.12
C LEU A 4 24.33 -40.80 -5.61
N PHE A 5 23.36 -41.72 -5.69
CA PHE A 5 22.00 -41.43 -6.11
C PHE A 5 21.24 -40.54 -5.12
N VAL A 6 21.53 -40.66 -3.82
CA VAL A 6 20.90 -39.87 -2.76
C VAL A 6 21.35 -38.40 -2.80
N ILE A 7 22.61 -38.14 -3.16
CA ILE A 7 23.15 -36.78 -3.31
C ILE A 7 22.54 -36.07 -4.52
N PHE A 8 22.29 -36.81 -5.62
CA PHE A 8 21.66 -36.25 -6.82
C PHE A 8 20.18 -35.88 -6.60
N LEU A 9 19.45 -36.63 -5.75
CA LEU A 9 18.04 -36.36 -5.43
C LEU A 9 17.86 -35.14 -4.51
N CYS A 10 18.81 -34.85 -3.62
CA CYS A 10 18.76 -33.66 -2.75
C CYS A 10 19.13 -32.36 -3.48
N GLY A 11 19.94 -32.42 -4.54
CA GLY A 11 20.33 -31.23 -5.32
C GLY A 11 19.19 -30.59 -6.13
N ALA A 12 18.19 -31.38 -6.54
CA ALA A 12 17.08 -30.91 -7.39
C ALA A 12 16.06 -30.02 -6.64
N PHE A 13 15.98 -30.10 -5.31
CA PHE A 13 15.05 -29.27 -4.52
C PHE A 13 15.52 -27.81 -4.34
N LEU A 14 16.79 -27.49 -4.62
CA LEU A 14 17.33 -26.14 -4.43
C LEU A 14 17.11 -25.21 -5.63
N LEU A 15 16.60 -25.71 -6.76
CA LEU A 15 16.43 -24.96 -8.01
C LEU A 15 15.02 -24.37 -8.21
N GLY A 16 14.11 -24.52 -7.23
CA GLY A 16 12.69 -24.21 -7.39
C GLY A 16 12.25 -22.76 -7.13
N CYS A 17 13.07 -21.94 -6.47
CA CYS A 17 12.71 -20.54 -6.22
C CYS A 17 13.09 -19.66 -7.41
N LYS A 18 12.19 -19.55 -8.40
CA LYS A 18 12.28 -18.46 -9.38
C LYS A 18 12.25 -17.14 -8.62
N PRO A 19 13.18 -16.20 -8.88
CA PRO A 19 13.14 -14.88 -8.24
C PRO A 19 11.80 -14.23 -8.56
N HIS A 20 11.15 -13.67 -7.55
CA HIS A 20 9.91 -12.96 -7.76
C HIS A 20 10.22 -11.72 -8.60
N LEU A 21 9.81 -11.72 -9.86
CA LEU A 21 9.98 -10.56 -10.73
C LEU A 21 9.24 -9.37 -10.11
N ILE A 22 9.92 -8.23 -10.06
CA ILE A 22 9.36 -6.95 -9.61
C ILE A 22 8.90 -6.16 -10.83
N ASN A 23 7.89 -5.30 -10.66
CA ASN A 23 7.39 -4.42 -11.71
C ASN A 23 6.97 -5.16 -13.01
N GLN A 24 6.49 -6.40 -12.87
CA GLN A 24 6.12 -7.24 -14.01
C GLN A 24 4.71 -6.92 -14.52
N LYS A 25 4.54 -6.98 -15.84
CA LYS A 25 3.23 -7.09 -16.50
C LYS A 25 3.04 -8.47 -17.13
N ILE A 26 1.88 -9.09 -16.91
CA ILE A 26 1.43 -10.29 -17.62
C ILE A 26 0.15 -9.90 -18.35
N GLU A 27 0.06 -10.19 -19.65
CA GLU A 27 -1.06 -9.76 -20.49
C GLU A 27 -1.32 -8.25 -20.40
N LYS A 28 -0.23 -7.46 -20.35
CA LYS A 28 -0.24 -5.99 -20.17
C LYS A 28 -0.76 -5.50 -18.80
N LYS A 29 -1.15 -6.39 -17.89
CA LYS A 29 -1.63 -6.06 -16.54
C LYS A 29 -0.53 -6.18 -15.50
N LYS A 30 -0.46 -5.25 -14.54
CA LYS A 30 0.46 -5.30 -13.39
C LYS A 30 0.23 -6.58 -12.58
N GLN A 31 1.32 -7.28 -12.28
CA GLN A 31 1.32 -8.48 -11.44
C GLN A 31 2.39 -8.40 -10.37
N GLY A 32 2.12 -9.01 -9.23
CA GLY A 32 3.13 -9.22 -8.21
C GLY A 32 3.47 -7.95 -7.45
N VAL A 33 4.73 -7.86 -7.01
CA VAL A 33 5.22 -6.69 -6.28
C VAL A 33 5.65 -5.61 -7.26
N TRP A 34 5.22 -4.39 -6.97
CA TRP A 34 5.63 -3.19 -7.66
C TRP A 34 6.37 -2.30 -6.66
N ILE A 35 7.60 -1.93 -7.01
CA ILE A 35 8.45 -1.05 -6.23
C ILE A 35 8.68 0.20 -7.06
N GLU A 36 8.13 1.31 -6.60
CA GLU A 36 8.41 2.64 -7.16
C GLU A 36 9.36 3.36 -6.20
N GLU A 37 10.40 3.96 -6.75
CA GLU A 37 11.47 4.60 -5.99
C GLU A 37 11.94 5.82 -6.77
N TYR A 38 11.92 6.98 -6.12
CA TYR A 38 12.35 8.23 -6.72
C TYR A 38 12.86 9.17 -5.63
N SER A 39 13.63 10.17 -6.03
CA SER A 39 14.10 11.22 -5.13
C SER A 39 13.69 12.57 -5.70
N GLU A 40 13.27 13.46 -4.81
CA GLU A 40 12.99 14.87 -5.10
C GLU A 40 13.77 15.70 -4.07
N ASP A 41 14.68 16.54 -4.56
CA ASP A 41 15.73 17.19 -3.76
C ASP A 41 16.53 16.18 -2.90
N SER A 42 16.50 16.36 -1.57
CA SER A 42 17.11 15.45 -0.58
C SER A 42 16.13 14.43 -0.01
N THR A 43 14.90 14.37 -0.54
CA THR A 43 13.85 13.48 -0.06
C THR A 43 13.73 12.25 -0.94
N HIS A 44 13.86 11.08 -0.33
CA HIS A 44 13.79 9.79 -0.99
C HIS A 44 12.45 9.11 -0.71
N TYR A 45 11.73 8.76 -1.78
CA TYR A 45 10.43 8.12 -1.73
C TYR A 45 10.54 6.67 -2.21
N LYS A 46 9.85 5.77 -1.50
CA LYS A 46 9.78 4.36 -1.90
C LYS A 46 8.40 3.77 -1.58
N SER A 47 7.76 3.13 -2.54
CA SER A 47 6.52 2.38 -2.33
C SER A 47 6.73 0.89 -2.57
N TYR A 48 6.00 0.07 -1.81
CA TYR A 48 5.83 -1.36 -2.04
C TYR A 48 4.34 -1.61 -2.25
N GLU A 49 4.02 -1.89 -3.50
CA GLU A 49 2.68 -2.11 -4.01
C GLU A 49 2.53 -3.55 -4.44
N TYR A 50 1.30 -4.05 -4.44
CA TYR A 50 1.03 -5.44 -4.80
C TYR A 50 -0.22 -5.49 -5.67
N TYR A 51 -0.08 -6.12 -6.82
CA TYR A 51 -1.13 -6.24 -7.81
C TYR A 51 -1.41 -7.69 -8.18
N LYS A 52 -2.67 -7.96 -8.53
CA LYS A 52 -3.12 -9.16 -9.21
C LYS A 52 -4.06 -8.74 -10.33
N ASP A 53 -3.67 -8.91 -11.59
CA ASP A 53 -4.46 -8.48 -12.76
C ASP A 53 -4.87 -6.99 -12.70
N ASP A 54 -3.91 -6.09 -12.43
CA ASP A 54 -4.10 -4.66 -12.14
C ASP A 54 -4.92 -4.34 -10.88
N GLN A 55 -5.46 -5.33 -10.18
CA GLN A 55 -6.20 -5.09 -8.94
C GLN A 55 -5.23 -4.94 -7.75
N PRO A 56 -5.37 -3.88 -6.95
CA PRO A 56 -4.54 -3.71 -5.77
C PRO A 56 -4.89 -4.75 -4.71
N VAL A 57 -3.88 -5.48 -4.23
CA VAL A 57 -4.01 -6.54 -3.23
C VAL A 57 -3.06 -6.34 -2.05
N LYS A 58 -3.22 -7.15 -1.00
CA LYS A 58 -2.38 -7.12 0.20
C LYS A 58 -2.37 -5.72 0.86
N LYS A 59 -1.34 -5.45 1.66
CA LYS A 59 -1.11 -4.17 2.32
C LYS A 59 0.07 -3.48 1.63
N TRP A 60 -0.17 -2.31 1.07
CA TRP A 60 0.88 -1.48 0.50
C TRP A 60 1.52 -0.63 1.58
N LYS A 61 2.77 -0.27 1.37
CA LYS A 61 3.55 0.55 2.31
C LYS A 61 4.35 1.57 1.52
N SER A 62 4.30 2.83 1.96
CA SER A 62 5.09 3.90 1.37
C SER A 62 5.97 4.55 2.42
N TYR A 63 7.17 4.92 2.00
CA TYR A 63 8.26 5.37 2.83
C TYR A 63 8.81 6.70 2.32
N ILE A 64 9.18 7.57 3.25
CA ILE A 64 9.95 8.79 3.02
C ILE A 64 11.23 8.66 3.83
N ASN A 65 12.40 8.76 3.19
CA ASN A 65 13.71 8.62 3.81
C ASN A 65 13.82 7.34 4.66
N GLY A 66 13.30 6.22 4.13
CA GLY A 66 13.28 4.92 4.82
C GLY A 66 12.26 4.80 5.97
N LYS A 67 11.56 5.88 6.34
CA LYS A 67 10.53 5.87 7.39
C LYS A 67 9.15 5.71 6.78
N ILE A 68 8.35 4.80 7.32
CA ILE A 68 6.97 4.58 6.86
C ILE A 68 6.11 5.81 7.15
N TYR A 69 5.45 6.35 6.12
CA TYR A 69 4.53 7.49 6.27
C TYR A 69 3.10 7.12 5.88
N LYS A 70 2.90 6.04 5.10
CA LYS A 70 1.59 5.62 4.62
C LYS A 70 1.47 4.10 4.55
N THR A 71 0.29 3.60 4.88
CA THR A 71 -0.11 2.23 4.53
C THR A 71 -1.52 2.18 3.97
N GLU A 72 -1.71 1.29 3.02
CA GLU A 72 -2.97 1.12 2.31
C GLU A 72 -3.36 -0.35 2.33
N LYS A 73 -4.61 -0.64 2.69
CA LYS A 73 -5.15 -2.00 2.69
C LYS A 73 -6.40 -2.04 1.83
N TYR A 74 -6.31 -2.75 0.72
CA TYR A 74 -7.40 -2.90 -0.24
C TYR A 74 -8.25 -4.13 0.12
N LYS A 75 -9.57 -3.94 0.19
CA LYS A 75 -10.55 -5.01 0.38
C LYS A 75 -11.90 -4.58 -0.20
N ASN A 76 -12.46 -5.39 -1.09
CA ASN A 76 -13.79 -5.18 -1.70
C ASN A 76 -13.96 -3.78 -2.34
N GLY A 77 -12.98 -3.34 -3.13
CA GLY A 77 -12.99 -2.02 -3.77
C GLY A 77 -12.76 -0.82 -2.83
N ILE A 78 -12.62 -1.05 -1.53
CA ILE A 78 -12.34 -0.02 -0.53
C ILE A 78 -10.88 -0.12 -0.09
N CYS A 79 -10.19 1.01 -0.05
CA CYS A 79 -8.88 1.14 0.56
C CYS A 79 -9.01 1.75 1.95
N THR A 80 -8.51 1.07 2.98
CA THR A 80 -8.28 1.67 4.29
C THR A 80 -6.88 2.26 4.32
N VAL A 81 -6.79 3.57 4.50
CA VAL A 81 -5.53 4.32 4.52
C VAL A 81 -5.16 4.67 5.96
N LYS A 82 -3.87 4.59 6.26
CA LYS A 82 -3.28 5.15 7.48
C LYS A 82 -2.08 5.99 7.10
N TYR A 83 -2.03 7.22 7.58
CA TYR A 83 -0.85 8.08 7.54
C TYR A 83 -0.18 8.10 8.92
N TYR A 84 1.14 8.31 8.92
CA TYR A 84 1.96 8.26 10.12
C TYR A 84 2.80 9.53 10.24
N HIS A 85 2.89 10.04 11.47
CA HIS A 85 3.82 11.10 11.84
C HIS A 85 5.26 10.61 11.72
N GLN A 86 6.23 11.54 11.73
CA GLN A 86 7.66 11.20 11.69
C GLN A 86 8.10 10.28 12.86
N ASN A 87 7.42 10.36 14.00
CA ASN A 87 7.64 9.50 15.16
C ASN A 87 6.96 8.11 15.05
N ARG A 88 6.38 7.80 13.87
CA ARG A 88 5.65 6.57 13.51
C ARG A 88 4.32 6.36 14.23
N LYS A 89 3.84 7.32 15.01
CA LYS A 89 2.47 7.29 15.55
C LYS A 89 1.47 7.60 14.43
N LEU A 90 0.24 7.09 14.59
CA LEU A 90 -0.84 7.31 13.63
C LEU A 90 -1.13 8.81 13.54
N GLN A 91 -1.11 9.36 12.34
CA GLN A 91 -1.50 10.75 12.06
C GLN A 91 -2.96 10.81 11.65
N SER A 92 -3.35 9.96 10.72
CA SER A 92 -4.75 9.89 10.28
C SER A 92 -5.11 8.51 9.78
N LYS A 93 -6.40 8.20 9.84
CA LYS A 93 -6.96 6.96 9.31
C LYS A 93 -8.34 7.22 8.73
N GLY A 94 -8.57 6.71 7.54
CA GLY A 94 -9.89 6.72 6.92
C GLY A 94 -9.96 5.76 5.75
N LYS A 95 -10.91 6.00 4.85
CA LYS A 95 -11.15 5.17 3.69
C LYS A 95 -11.14 5.98 2.40
N THR A 96 -10.66 5.36 1.35
CA THR A 96 -10.75 5.84 -0.04
C THR A 96 -11.31 4.76 -0.94
N LYS A 97 -11.87 5.18 -2.06
CA LYS A 97 -12.43 4.30 -3.08
C LYS A 97 -11.99 4.80 -4.45
N VAL A 98 -11.85 3.85 -5.38
CA VAL A 98 -11.77 4.13 -6.80
C VAL A 98 -13.13 3.82 -7.42
N GLU A 99 -13.69 4.77 -8.14
CA GLU A 99 -14.87 4.58 -8.99
C GLU A 99 -14.49 4.93 -10.42
N THR A 100 -14.89 4.10 -11.37
CA THR A 100 -14.70 4.33 -12.80
C THR A 100 -16.06 4.51 -13.43
N ASP A 101 -16.24 5.60 -14.16
CA ASP A 101 -17.39 5.80 -15.03
C ASP A 101 -16.97 5.74 -16.51
N SER A 102 -17.85 6.15 -17.42
CA SER A 102 -17.59 6.11 -18.86
C SER A 102 -16.53 7.11 -19.33
N ILE A 103 -16.16 8.09 -18.50
CA ILE A 103 -15.31 9.23 -18.86
C ILE A 103 -13.97 9.08 -18.15
N GLU A 104 -13.98 8.80 -16.84
CA GLU A 104 -12.76 8.83 -16.04
C GLU A 104 -12.79 7.87 -14.84
N THR A 105 -11.62 7.74 -14.22
CA THR A 105 -11.42 6.98 -12.99
C THR A 105 -11.09 7.93 -11.86
N HIS A 106 -11.98 7.97 -10.86
CA HIS A 106 -11.87 8.84 -9.71
C HIS A 106 -11.42 8.08 -8.48
N TRP A 107 -10.31 8.52 -7.89
CA TRP A 107 -9.92 8.13 -6.54
C TRP A 107 -10.36 9.23 -5.56
N PHE A 108 -11.06 8.87 -4.49
CA PHE A 108 -11.53 9.87 -3.53
C PHE A 108 -11.61 9.37 -2.08
N TYR A 109 -11.55 10.33 -1.16
CA TYR A 109 -11.81 10.14 0.27
C TYR A 109 -13.31 9.96 0.54
N PHE A 110 -13.68 9.05 1.45
CA PHE A 110 -15.07 8.92 1.90
C PHE A 110 -15.20 8.42 3.35
N GLY A 111 -16.36 8.71 3.95
CA GLY A 111 -16.68 8.37 5.33
C GLY A 111 -15.85 9.17 6.33
N ASP A 112 -15.80 8.66 7.56
CA ASP A 112 -15.08 9.34 8.64
C ASP A 112 -13.57 9.12 8.53
N TRP A 113 -12.86 10.23 8.59
CA TRP A 113 -11.42 10.35 8.69
C TRP A 113 -11.06 10.87 10.07
N LYS A 114 -10.33 10.06 10.82
CA LYS A 114 -9.88 10.38 12.18
C LYS A 114 -8.45 10.89 12.13
N PHE A 115 -8.20 12.01 12.78
CA PHE A 115 -6.88 12.65 12.87
C PHE A 115 -6.40 12.67 14.32
N TYR A 116 -5.10 12.47 14.48
CA TYR A 116 -4.48 12.26 15.77
C TYR A 116 -3.24 13.15 15.92
N SER A 117 -3.03 13.66 17.12
CA SER A 117 -1.80 14.38 17.46
C SER A 117 -0.58 13.46 17.36
N ASP A 118 0.61 14.06 17.31
CA ASP A 118 1.88 13.33 17.37
C ASP A 118 2.06 12.56 18.69
N LYS A 119 1.26 12.88 19.73
CA LYS A 119 1.19 12.11 20.98
C LYS A 119 0.24 10.91 20.88
N GLY A 120 -0.64 10.87 19.90
CA GLY A 120 -1.62 9.81 19.63
C GLY A 120 -3.04 10.12 20.13
N LYS A 121 -3.31 11.34 20.60
CA LYS A 121 -4.66 11.79 21.01
C LYS A 121 -5.49 12.02 19.75
N LEU A 122 -6.73 11.53 19.70
CA LEU A 122 -7.68 11.89 18.64
C LEU A 122 -8.01 13.38 18.78
N THR A 123 -7.71 14.18 17.76
CA THR A 123 -7.92 15.64 17.78
C THR A 123 -9.08 16.08 16.92
N GLU A 124 -9.42 15.29 15.90
CA GLU A 124 -10.38 15.72 14.89
C GLU A 124 -11.00 14.54 14.14
N ILE A 125 -12.26 14.70 13.73
CA ILE A 125 -12.97 13.80 12.82
C ILE A 125 -13.52 14.62 11.64
N ARG A 126 -13.14 14.26 10.42
CA ARG A 126 -13.69 14.80 9.17
C ARG A 126 -14.53 13.78 8.46
N LYS A 127 -15.72 14.14 8.01
CA LYS A 127 -16.57 13.28 7.19
C LYS A 127 -16.46 13.70 5.73
N TYR A 128 -16.10 12.76 4.86
CA TYR A 128 -16.01 12.99 3.43
C TYR A 128 -17.10 12.25 2.67
N ASN A 129 -17.59 12.86 1.58
CA ASN A 129 -18.46 12.22 0.60
C ASN A 129 -17.92 12.51 -0.80
N LYS A 130 -17.50 11.46 -1.51
CA LYS A 130 -16.90 11.55 -2.85
C LYS A 130 -15.79 12.61 -2.94
N GLY A 131 -14.90 12.61 -1.94
CA GLY A 131 -13.78 13.56 -1.84
C GLY A 131 -14.13 14.90 -1.22
N ASN A 132 -15.41 15.28 -1.17
CA ASN A 132 -15.85 16.55 -0.60
C ASN A 132 -15.97 16.45 0.92
N LEU A 133 -15.45 17.45 1.63
CA LEU A 133 -15.62 17.58 3.08
C LEU A 133 -17.09 17.95 3.37
N VAL A 134 -17.76 17.12 4.16
CA VAL A 134 -19.18 17.30 4.53
C VAL A 134 -19.30 17.90 5.92
N SER A 135 -18.45 17.47 6.86
CA SER A 135 -18.44 17.99 8.22
C SER A 135 -17.08 17.80 8.86
N GLU A 136 -16.77 18.63 9.85
CA GLU A 136 -15.57 18.58 10.66
C GLU A 136 -15.94 18.73 12.13
N GLN A 137 -15.36 17.91 12.99
CA GLN A 137 -15.51 17.98 14.43
C GLN A 137 -14.13 18.01 15.08
N ASN A 138 -13.83 19.11 15.76
CA ASN A 138 -12.64 19.27 16.59
C ASN A 138 -12.92 18.79 18.03
N LEU A 139 -11.96 18.12 18.63
CA LEU A 139 -12.12 17.37 19.90
C LEU A 139 -11.17 17.84 21.01
N GLU A 140 -10.64 19.07 20.91
CA GLU A 140 -9.65 19.75 21.78
C GLU A 140 -8.98 18.94 22.90
#